data_AF-A0A534KVD7-F1
#
_entry.id   AF-A0A534KVD7-F1
#
_cell.length_a   1.000
_cell.length_b   1.000
_cell.length_c   1.000
_cell.angle_alpha   90.00
_cell.angle_beta   90.00
_cell.angle_gamma   90.00
#
_symmetry.space_group_name_H-M   'P 1'
#
loop_
_entity.id
_entity.type
_entity.pdbx_description
1 polymer ?
#
loop_
_entity_poly.entity_id
_entity_poly.type
_entity_poly.pdbx_seq_one_letter_code
_entity_poly.pdbx_strand_id
1 'polypeptide(L)'
;MPSIMLKFATVAVVVRNEKRAMKWWKEKLGFRVVTSFPHWVTVAPRGANVHLHLCPDSRPEKGNTGFMFSTADATKEEARLRKNGVKITHPVKKEDWGT
;
A
#
# COMPACT_ATOMS: atom_id res chain seq x y z
N MET A 1 -27.41 -10.49 -7.23
CA MET A 1 -27.61 -9.66 -6.01
C MET A 1 -26.25 -9.45 -5.37
N PRO A 2 -25.88 -8.22 -4.95
CA PRO A 2 -24.66 -8.02 -4.18
C PRO A 2 -24.72 -8.88 -2.90
N SER A 3 -23.60 -9.48 -2.54
CA SER A 3 -23.51 -10.33 -1.35
C SER A 3 -23.79 -9.50 -0.08
N ILE A 4 -24.64 -10.04 0.80
CA ILE A 4 -24.95 -9.49 2.15
C ILE A 4 -23.85 -9.80 3.19
N MET A 5 -22.79 -10.50 2.78
CA MET A 5 -21.71 -10.89 3.69
C MET A 5 -20.70 -9.76 3.90
N LEU A 6 -20.14 -9.69 5.10
CA LEU A 6 -19.08 -8.75 5.47
C LEU A 6 -17.88 -8.88 4.51
N LYS A 7 -17.34 -7.74 4.03
CA LYS A 7 -16.12 -7.68 3.23
C LYS A 7 -15.02 -6.94 3.98
N PHE A 8 -13.81 -7.49 3.94
CA PHE A 8 -12.62 -6.76 4.35
C PHE A 8 -12.28 -5.69 3.32
N ALA A 9 -12.63 -4.43 3.61
CA ALA A 9 -12.57 -3.35 2.62
C ALA A 9 -11.30 -2.50 2.72
N THR A 10 -10.85 -2.18 3.94
CA THR A 10 -9.75 -1.25 4.17
C THR A 10 -8.86 -1.64 5.34
N VAL A 11 -7.57 -1.39 5.21
CA VAL A 11 -6.60 -1.40 6.31
C VAL A 11 -6.07 0.01 6.51
N ALA A 12 -5.98 0.46 7.76
CA ALA A 12 -5.42 1.77 8.08
C ALA A 12 -3.89 1.77 7.96
N VAL A 13 -3.37 2.80 7.32
CA VAL A 13 -1.95 3.18 7.33
C VAL A 13 -1.88 4.57 7.91
N VAL A 14 -1.36 4.67 9.13
CA VAL A 14 -1.24 5.95 9.82
C VAL A 14 -0.14 6.78 9.17
N VAL A 15 -0.49 8.00 8.76
CA VAL A 15 0.39 8.93 8.04
C VAL A 15 0.38 10.29 8.70
N ARG A 16 1.43 11.08 8.51
CA ARG A 16 1.46 12.46 9.06
C ARG A 16 0.62 13.45 8.26
N ASN A 17 0.38 13.15 6.99
CA ASN A 17 -0.32 14.02 6.06
C ASN A 17 -0.83 13.17 4.89
N GLU A 18 -2.14 13.02 4.81
CA GLU A 18 -2.85 12.18 3.85
C GLU A 18 -2.67 12.66 2.41
N LYS A 19 -2.57 13.98 2.17
CA LYS A 19 -2.32 14.52 0.82
C LYS A 19 -0.93 14.19 0.29
N ARG A 20 0.11 14.36 1.13
CA ARG A 20 1.49 13.99 0.80
C ARG A 20 1.63 12.48 0.63
N ALA A 21 0.99 11.70 1.50
CA ALA A 21 0.98 10.25 1.39
C ALA A 21 0.28 9.80 0.10
N MET A 22 -0.89 10.35 -0.22
CA MET A 22 -1.64 10.05 -1.45
C MET A 22 -0.77 10.29 -2.69
N LYS A 23 -0.10 11.44 -2.77
CA LYS A 23 0.83 11.76 -3.86
C LYS A 23 1.96 10.72 -3.94
N TRP A 24 2.56 10.37 -2.81
CA TRP A 24 3.65 9.39 -2.75
C TRP A 24 3.18 8.00 -3.22
N TRP A 25 2.07 7.48 -2.73
CA TRP A 25 1.53 6.16 -3.13
C TRP A 25 1.17 6.13 -4.62
N LYS A 26 0.60 7.21 -5.15
CA LYS A 26 0.28 7.34 -6.56
C LYS A 26 1.54 7.38 -7.43
N GLU A 27 2.49 8.25 -7.12
CA GLU A 27 3.64 8.50 -7.99
C GLU A 27 4.74 7.44 -7.85
N LYS A 28 4.97 6.93 -6.64
CA LYS A 28 6.06 5.99 -6.37
C LYS A 28 5.64 4.55 -6.62
N LEU A 29 4.47 4.18 -6.10
CA LEU A 29 3.98 2.80 -6.20
C LEU A 29 3.04 2.58 -7.38
N GLY A 30 2.47 3.64 -7.95
CA GLY A 30 1.53 3.53 -9.08
C GLY A 30 0.11 3.21 -8.64
N PHE A 31 -0.23 3.41 -7.37
CA PHE A 31 -1.57 3.12 -6.86
C PHE A 31 -2.58 4.13 -7.40
N ARG A 32 -3.83 3.70 -7.55
CA ARG A 32 -4.94 4.61 -7.83
C ARG A 32 -5.47 5.18 -6.51
N VAL A 33 -5.95 6.42 -6.55
CA VAL A 33 -6.80 6.97 -5.50
C VAL A 33 -8.20 6.40 -5.70
N VAL A 34 -8.76 5.78 -4.66
CA VAL A 34 -10.09 5.16 -4.73
C VAL A 34 -11.15 6.08 -4.15
N THR A 35 -10.88 6.68 -2.98
CA THR A 35 -11.71 7.71 -2.37
C THR A 35 -10.83 8.88 -1.91
N SER A 36 -11.37 10.10 -1.94
CA SER A 36 -10.69 11.30 -1.49
C SER A 36 -11.70 12.30 -0.90
N PHE A 37 -12.01 12.12 0.37
CA PHE A 37 -12.79 13.05 1.18
C PHE A 37 -11.90 13.64 2.28
N PRO A 38 -12.29 14.77 2.92
CA PRO A 38 -11.59 15.26 4.10
C PRO A 38 -11.43 14.15 5.15
N HIS A 39 -10.21 13.94 5.64
CA HIS A 39 -9.84 12.87 6.59
C HIS A 39 -10.09 11.43 6.12
N TRP A 40 -10.50 11.20 4.87
CA TRP A 40 -10.73 9.87 4.33
C TRP A 40 -10.21 9.73 2.91
N VAL A 41 -8.94 9.32 2.82
CA VAL A 41 -8.28 9.04 1.54
C VAL A 41 -7.91 7.57 1.47
N THR A 42 -8.35 6.87 0.43
CA THR A 42 -7.95 5.48 0.20
C THR A 42 -7.20 5.31 -1.11
N VAL A 43 -6.17 4.45 -1.09
CA VAL A 43 -5.36 4.11 -2.26
C VAL A 43 -5.26 2.59 -2.41
N ALA A 44 -5.12 2.11 -3.64
CA ALA A 44 -4.98 0.67 -3.89
C ALA A 44 -4.22 0.38 -5.21
N PRO A 45 -3.58 -0.80 -5.33
CA PRO A 45 -3.25 -1.35 -6.64
C PRO A 45 -4.51 -1.48 -7.51
N ARG A 46 -4.33 -1.47 -8.84
CA ARG A 46 -5.44 -1.80 -9.74
C ARG A 46 -5.87 -3.26 -9.52
N GLY A 47 -7.18 -3.50 -9.48
CA GLY A 47 -7.75 -4.84 -9.25
C GLY A 47 -7.76 -5.31 -7.79
N ALA A 48 -7.13 -4.59 -6.85
CA ALA A 48 -7.14 -4.99 -5.45
C ALA A 48 -8.52 -4.80 -4.80
N ASN A 49 -8.93 -5.79 -4.00
CA ASN A 49 -10.19 -5.80 -3.27
C ASN A 49 -10.14 -5.01 -1.95
N VAL A 50 -8.95 -4.93 -1.35
CA VAL A 50 -8.66 -4.22 -0.10
C VAL A 50 -7.92 -2.94 -0.45
N HIS A 51 -8.31 -1.83 0.18
CA HIS A 51 -7.64 -0.53 0.01
C HIS A 51 -6.85 -0.16 1.27
N LEU A 52 -5.84 0.69 1.11
CA LEU A 52 -5.18 1.35 2.23
C LEU A 52 -5.89 2.67 2.54
N HIS A 53 -6.38 2.83 3.75
CA HIS A 53 -6.84 4.11 4.28
C HIS A 53 -5.64 4.88 4.84
N LEU A 54 -5.35 6.05 4.28
CA LEU A 54 -4.27 6.95 4.70
C LEU A 54 -4.77 7.82 5.86
N CYS A 55 -4.70 7.30 7.08
CA CYS A 55 -5.28 7.93 8.29
C CYS A 55 -4.32 8.98 8.88
N PRO A 56 -4.70 10.27 8.97
CA PRO A 56 -3.84 11.33 9.51
C PRO A 56 -3.97 11.55 11.03
N ASP A 57 -4.83 10.79 11.71
CA ASP A 57 -5.34 11.14 13.04
C ASP A 57 -4.39 10.76 14.19
N SER A 58 -3.23 10.17 13.88
CA SER A 58 -2.30 9.66 14.88
C SER A 58 -0.85 9.73 14.41
N ARG A 59 0.09 9.62 15.34
CA ARG A 59 1.51 9.50 15.00
C ARG A 59 1.75 8.13 14.37
N PRO A 60 2.43 8.04 13.21
CA PRO A 60 2.76 6.74 12.63
C PRO A 60 3.57 5.87 13.58
N GLU A 61 3.17 4.61 13.69
CA GLU A 61 3.92 3.58 14.40
C GLU A 61 5.28 3.36 13.73
N LYS A 62 6.26 2.93 14.53
CA LYS A 62 7.58 2.58 14.01
C LYS A 62 7.57 1.12 13.58
N GLY A 63 8.14 0.82 12.41
CA GLY A 63 8.42 -0.55 12.00
C GLY A 63 7.43 -1.09 10.99
N ASN A 64 7.22 -2.41 11.05
CA ASN A 64 6.42 -3.17 10.09
C ASN A 64 4.92 -2.97 10.34
N THR A 65 4.15 -2.72 9.28
CA THR A 65 2.70 -2.52 9.33
C THR A 65 1.88 -3.81 9.42
N GLY A 66 2.52 -4.98 9.25
CA GLY A 66 1.87 -6.29 9.37
C GLY A 66 1.03 -6.73 8.16
N PHE A 67 0.95 -5.93 7.10
CA PHE A 67 0.30 -6.34 5.85
C PHE A 67 1.32 -6.61 4.74
N MET A 68 0.91 -7.39 3.75
CA MET A 68 1.75 -7.82 2.63
C MET A 68 1.12 -7.43 1.29
N PHE A 69 1.96 -7.00 0.36
CA PHE A 69 1.65 -7.00 -1.07
C PHE A 69 2.36 -8.18 -1.74
N SER A 70 1.67 -8.85 -2.65
CA SER A 70 2.25 -9.91 -3.48
C SER A 70 2.36 -9.48 -4.93
N THR A 71 3.32 -10.06 -5.63
CA THR A 71 3.54 -9.89 -7.07
C THR A 71 4.02 -11.23 -7.63
N ALA A 72 3.83 -11.45 -8.93
CA ALA A 72 4.31 -12.66 -9.60
C ALA A 72 5.84 -12.65 -9.81
N ASP A 73 6.47 -11.48 -9.70
CA ASP A 73 7.92 -11.31 -9.87
C ASP A 73 8.43 -10.22 -8.91
N ALA A 74 8.91 -10.66 -7.75
CA ALA A 74 9.40 -9.76 -6.70
C ALA A 74 10.67 -9.02 -7.13
N THR A 75 11.57 -9.67 -7.87
CA THR A 75 12.83 -9.09 -8.35
C THR A 75 12.57 -7.93 -9.30
N LYS A 76 11.70 -8.11 -10.29
CA LYS A 76 11.33 -7.07 -11.24
C LYS A 76 10.58 -5.93 -10.57
N GLU A 77 9.69 -6.26 -9.63
CA GLU A 77 8.93 -5.25 -8.89
C GLU A 77 9.84 -4.42 -7.98
N GLU A 78 10.78 -5.04 -7.27
CA GLU A 78 11.78 -4.32 -6.47
C GLU A 78 12.60 -3.35 -7.34
N ALA A 79 13.09 -3.80 -8.51
CA ALA A 79 13.83 -2.95 -9.43
C ALA A 79 12.99 -1.73 -9.88
N ARG A 80 11.71 -1.93 -10.19
CA ARG A 80 10.78 -0.85 -10.54
C ARG A 80 10.58 0.13 -9.37
N LEU A 81 10.35 -0.38 -8.17
CA LEU A 81 10.15 0.43 -6.97
C LEU A 81 11.40 1.25 -6.63
N ARG A 82 12.59 0.64 -6.69
CA ARG A 82 13.88 1.34 -6.49
C ARG A 82 14.09 2.43 -7.53
N LYS A 83 13.83 2.14 -8.82
CA LYS A 83 13.91 3.14 -9.90
C LYS A 83 12.99 4.33 -9.64
N ASN A 84 11.83 4.11 -9.03
CA ASN A 84 10.90 5.17 -8.65
C ASN A 84 11.33 5.92 -7.37
N GLY A 85 12.40 5.51 -6.70
CA GLY A 85 12.90 6.14 -5.47
C GLY A 85 12.21 5.63 -4.19
N VAL A 86 11.65 4.42 -4.23
CA VAL A 86 11.17 3.74 -3.01
C VAL A 86 12.35 3.16 -2.24
N LYS A 87 12.40 3.43 -0.93
CA LYS A 87 13.39 2.84 -0.04
C LYS A 87 12.97 1.42 0.32
N ILE A 88 13.70 0.44 -0.20
CA ILE A 88 13.55 -0.97 0.16
C ILE A 88 14.55 -1.27 1.28
N THR A 89 14.05 -1.72 2.44
CA THR A 89 14.86 -2.01 3.64
C THR A 89 15.47 -3.40 3.64
N HIS A 90 14.79 -4.36 3.02
CA HIS A 90 15.25 -5.74 2.85
C HIS A 90 15.11 -6.09 1.37
N PRO A 91 16.23 -6.26 0.63
CA PRO A 91 16.19 -6.67 -0.77
C PRO A 91 15.54 -8.06 -0.92
N VAL A 92 14.99 -8.32 -2.11
CA VAL A 92 14.52 -9.66 -2.48
C VAL A 92 15.68 -10.63 -2.34
N LYS A 93 15.40 -11.73 -1.64
CA LYS A 93 16.33 -12.82 -1.42
C LYS A 93 15.63 -14.11 -1.81
N LYS A 94 16.39 -15.01 -2.42
CA LYS A 94 15.93 -16.38 -2.63
C LYS A 94 15.96 -17.10 -1.28
N GLU A 95 14.81 -17.58 -0.85
CA GLU A 95 14.66 -18.38 0.36
C GLU A 95 14.30 -19.82 -0.01
N ASP A 96 14.40 -20.73 0.96
CA ASP A 96 14.12 -22.16 0.74
C ASP A 96 12.66 -22.44 0.38
N TRP A 97 11.76 -21.53 0.74
CA TRP A 97 10.32 -21.59 0.43
C TRP A 97 9.92 -20.76 -0.80
N GLY A 98 10.87 -20.21 -1.55
CA GLY A 98 10.61 -19.50 -2.79
C GLY A 98 11.24 -18.11 -2.87
N THR A 99 10.72 -17.30 -3.78
CA THR A 99 11.12 -15.91 -4.01
C THR A 99 9.89 -15.08 -4.31
#